data_AF-A0A2A6BUP9-F1
#
_entry.id   AF-A0A2A6BUP9-F1
#
_cell.length_a   1.000
_cell.length_b   1.000
_cell.length_c   1.000
_cell.angle_alpha   90.00
_cell.angle_beta   90.00
_cell.angle_gamma   90.00
#
_symmetry.space_group_name_H-M   'P 1'
#
loop_
_entity.id
_entity.type
_entity.pdbx_description
1 polymer ?
#
loop_
_entity_poly.entity_id
_entity_poly.type
_entity_poly.pdbx_seq_one_letter_code
_entity_poly.pdbx_strand_id
1 'polypeptide(L)'
;MYSTAQPNCLERRFGRDTYLALPERAALAAELGLTQTQKPMHHSYKVCNGQRWGCKICLNQENSFIRSAIVPFGHVFCAECIDTIVKDKNACPFCRGKIDAVFKTYE
;
A
#
# COMPACT_ATOMS: atom_id res chain seq x y z
N MET A 1 0.85 28.95 -21.86
CA MET A 1 2.19 29.09 -21.25
C MET A 1 2.27 28.10 -20.10
N TYR A 2 3.09 27.06 -20.22
CA TYR A 2 3.17 25.99 -19.22
C TYR A 2 3.93 26.46 -17.97
N SER A 3 3.49 26.02 -16.79
CA SER A 3 4.09 26.38 -15.51
C SER A 3 5.50 25.79 -15.39
N THR A 4 6.51 26.66 -15.24
CA THR A 4 7.92 26.28 -15.08
C THR A 4 8.25 25.84 -13.64
N ALA A 5 7.29 25.90 -12.72
CA ALA A 5 7.50 25.52 -11.32
C ALA A 5 7.74 24.01 -11.14
N GLN A 6 7.04 23.19 -11.92
CA GLN A 6 7.19 21.73 -11.87
C GLN A 6 8.57 21.24 -12.36
N PRO A 7 9.09 21.67 -13.53
CA PRO A 7 10.42 21.25 -13.98
C PRO A 7 11.54 21.75 -13.05
N ASN A 8 11.47 22.99 -12.56
CA ASN A 8 12.48 23.50 -11.60
C ASN A 8 12.50 22.72 -10.28
N CYS A 9 11.33 22.31 -9.75
CA CYS A 9 11.27 21.42 -8.59
C CYS A 9 11.89 20.05 -8.86
N LEU A 10 11.73 19.54 -10.07
CA LEU A 10 12.25 18.24 -10.48
C LEU A 10 13.78 18.28 -10.66
N GLU A 11 14.31 19.29 -11.33
CA GLU A 11 15.76 19.49 -11.51
C GLU A 11 16.50 19.66 -10.19
N ARG A 12 15.93 20.40 -9.23
CA ARG A 12 16.50 20.50 -7.87
C ARG A 12 16.56 19.17 -7.14
N ARG A 13 15.58 18.28 -7.36
CA ARG A 13 15.61 16.93 -6.80
C ARG A 13 16.64 16.05 -7.50
N PHE A 14 16.72 16.12 -8.83
CA PHE A 14 17.73 15.40 -9.60
C PHE A 14 19.16 15.82 -9.23
N GLY A 15 19.40 17.09 -8.94
CA GLY A 15 20.72 17.56 -8.49
C GLY A 15 21.08 17.15 -7.06
N ARG A 16 20.08 16.87 -6.21
CA ARG A 16 20.29 16.48 -4.81
C ARG A 16 20.42 14.97 -4.63
N ASP A 17 19.63 14.20 -5.36
CA ASP A 17 19.52 12.77 -5.18
C ASP A 17 20.30 12.04 -6.30
N THR A 18 21.30 11.23 -5.93
CA THR A 18 22.05 10.43 -6.89
C THR A 18 21.20 9.26 -7.38
N TYR A 19 20.82 9.29 -8.66
CA TYR A 19 20.11 8.19 -9.30
C TYR A 19 21.11 7.11 -9.70
N LEU A 20 21.30 6.15 -8.81
CA LEU A 20 22.11 4.96 -9.08
C LEU A 20 21.49 4.14 -10.22
N ALA A 21 22.33 3.71 -11.16
CA ALA A 21 21.93 2.79 -12.21
C ALA A 21 21.43 1.46 -11.61
N LEU A 22 20.73 0.65 -12.40
CA LEU A 22 20.26 -0.67 -11.95
C LEU A 22 21.35 -1.55 -11.29
N PRO A 23 22.58 -1.67 -11.85
CA PRO A 23 23.65 -2.45 -11.22
C PRO A 23 24.16 -1.84 -9.91
N GLU A 24 24.31 -0.52 -9.86
CA GLU A 24 24.78 0.18 -8.65
C GLU A 24 23.77 0.06 -7.50
N ARG A 25 22.47 0.13 -7.82
CA ARG A 25 21.40 -0.14 -6.86
C ARG A 25 21.46 -1.58 -6.32
N ALA A 26 21.80 -2.55 -7.15
CA ALA A 26 21.93 -3.95 -6.75
C ALA A 26 23.10 -4.15 -5.79
N ALA A 27 24.25 -3.57 -6.12
CA ALA A 27 25.46 -3.64 -5.30
C ALA A 27 25.24 -2.97 -3.94
N LEU A 28 24.68 -1.77 -3.91
CA LEU A 28 24.36 -1.07 -2.66
C LEU A 28 23.32 -1.83 -1.83
N ALA A 29 22.29 -2.40 -2.45
CA ALA A 29 21.31 -3.20 -1.72
C ALA A 29 21.97 -4.44 -1.08
N ALA A 30 22.88 -5.11 -1.78
CA ALA A 30 23.63 -6.24 -1.24
C ALA A 30 24.53 -5.82 -0.07
N GLU A 31 25.23 -4.68 -0.17
CA GLU A 31 26.04 -4.12 0.92
C GLU A 31 25.20 -3.79 2.16
N LEU A 32 24.00 -3.24 1.96
CA LEU A 32 23.06 -2.90 3.03
C LEU A 32 22.26 -4.11 3.55
N GLY A 33 22.46 -5.32 3.01
CA GLY A 33 21.68 -6.50 3.37
C GLY A 33 20.19 -6.42 3.00
N LEU A 34 19.85 -5.58 2.02
CA LEU A 34 18.49 -5.35 1.53
C LEU A 34 18.24 -6.13 0.23
N THR A 35 16.98 -6.46 -0.05
CA THR A 35 16.60 -6.98 -1.36
C THR A 35 16.62 -5.86 -2.39
N GLN A 36 17.14 -6.11 -3.59
CA GLN A 36 17.27 -5.13 -4.69
C GLN A 36 15.95 -4.39 -4.99
N THR A 37 14.80 -5.01 -4.78
CA THR A 37 13.48 -4.38 -4.90
C THR A 37 12.97 -3.84 -3.56
N GLN A 38 12.64 -2.55 -3.56
CA GLN A 38 11.75 -1.95 -2.56
C GLN A 38 10.34 -2.52 -2.79
N LYS A 39 10.05 -3.68 -2.23
CA LYS A 39 8.65 -4.13 -2.09
C LYS A 39 8.01 -3.13 -1.14
N PRO A 40 6.99 -2.35 -1.55
CA PRO A 40 6.25 -1.57 -0.57
C PRO A 40 5.75 -2.57 0.46
N MET A 41 6.24 -2.44 1.70
CA MET A 41 5.74 -3.19 2.83
C MET A 41 4.28 -2.76 3.00
N HIS A 42 3.36 -3.47 2.34
CA HIS A 42 1.91 -3.30 2.47
C HIS A 42 1.38 -3.87 3.80
N HIS A 43 2.28 -4.09 4.76
CA HIS A 43 1.97 -4.56 6.09
C HIS A 43 2.78 -3.75 7.10
N SER A 44 2.16 -2.71 7.65
CA SER A 44 2.44 -2.08 8.95
C SER A 44 1.82 -0.68 8.93
N TYR A 45 0.65 -0.54 9.53
CA TYR A 45 0.09 0.61 10.27
C TYR A 45 0.83 1.98 10.24
N LYS A 46 1.32 2.50 9.12
CA LYS A 46 1.83 3.88 9.06
C LYS A 46 0.66 4.84 8.84
N VAL A 47 0.27 5.53 9.91
CA VAL A 47 -0.48 6.78 9.83
C VAL A 47 0.44 7.81 9.18
N CYS A 48 0.17 8.20 7.94
CA CYS A 48 0.78 9.36 7.30
C CYS A 48 -0.20 10.54 7.38
N ASN A 49 0.27 11.68 7.89
CA ASN A 49 -0.43 12.98 7.88
C ASN A 49 -1.80 13.04 8.57
N GLY A 50 -2.01 12.32 9.69
CA GLY A 50 -3.26 12.43 10.46
C GLY A 50 -4.53 12.03 9.69
N GLN A 51 -4.39 11.39 8.52
CA GLN A 51 -5.51 10.90 7.73
C GLN A 51 -5.93 9.52 8.23
N ARG A 52 -7.24 9.39 8.48
CA ARG A 52 -7.89 8.18 8.98
C ARG A 52 -7.65 7.04 8.00
N TRP A 53 -7.28 5.88 8.53
CA TRP A 53 -7.20 4.63 7.77
C TRP A 53 -8.51 4.41 7.00
N GLY A 54 -8.39 4.07 5.72
CA GLY A 54 -9.48 3.98 4.76
C GLY A 54 -9.47 2.64 4.03
N CYS A 55 -10.61 1.97 3.84
CA CYS A 55 -10.71 0.76 3.01
C CYS A 55 -10.20 1.06 1.61
N LYS A 56 -9.15 0.35 1.17
CA LYS A 56 -8.47 0.60 -0.11
C LYS A 56 -9.26 0.10 -1.33
N ILE A 57 -10.45 -0.45 -1.13
CA ILE A 57 -11.38 -0.86 -2.19
C ILE A 57 -12.38 0.26 -2.46
N CYS A 58 -13.15 0.68 -1.45
CA CYS A 58 -14.17 1.73 -1.62
C CYS A 58 -13.65 3.16 -1.40
N LEU A 59 -12.42 3.31 -0.89
CA LEU A 59 -11.76 4.58 -0.59
C LEU A 59 -12.53 5.49 0.40
N ASN A 60 -13.59 4.97 1.04
CA ASN A 60 -14.37 5.71 2.01
C ASN A 60 -13.66 5.78 3.37
N GLN A 61 -13.50 6.99 3.91
CA GLN A 61 -12.80 7.24 5.17
C GLN A 61 -13.67 6.95 6.40
N GLU A 62 -14.99 6.93 6.26
CA GLU A 62 -15.92 6.75 7.39
C GLU A 62 -16.05 5.28 7.81
N ASN A 63 -15.96 4.35 6.84
CA ASN A 63 -16.31 2.95 7.05
C ASN A 63 -15.13 2.05 7.45
N SER A 64 -14.06 2.63 8.01
CA SER A 64 -12.74 2.02 7.91
C SER A 64 -12.08 1.57 9.22
N PHE A 65 -12.60 1.99 10.36
CA PHE A 65 -12.12 1.49 11.65
C PHE A 65 -13.16 0.60 12.35
N ILE A 66 -14.40 1.07 12.37
CA ILE A 66 -15.51 0.46 13.10
C ILE A 66 -15.92 -0.89 12.49
N ARG A 67 -16.15 -0.91 11.17
CA ARG A 67 -16.63 -2.09 10.42
C ARG A 67 -15.51 -2.69 9.60
N SER A 68 -14.40 -3.01 10.23
CA SER A 68 -13.23 -3.58 9.57
C SER A 68 -13.30 -5.11 9.51
N ALA A 69 -12.61 -5.69 8.54
CA ALA A 69 -12.53 -7.12 8.36
C ALA A 69 -11.12 -7.53 7.94
N ILE A 70 -10.59 -8.59 8.56
CA ILE A 70 -9.24 -9.10 8.38
C ILE A 70 -9.31 -10.47 7.71
N VAL A 71 -8.57 -10.65 6.62
CA VAL A 71 -8.40 -11.95 5.93
C VAL A 71 -7.16 -12.69 6.48
N PRO A 72 -7.01 -14.01 6.26
CA PRO A 72 -5.96 -14.83 6.90
C PRO A 72 -4.53 -14.37 6.57
N PHE A 73 -4.33 -13.67 5.45
CA PHE A 73 -3.05 -13.08 5.05
C PHE A 73 -2.74 -11.72 5.69
N GLY A 74 -3.58 -11.25 6.62
CA GLY A 74 -3.40 -9.99 7.33
C GLY A 74 -3.78 -8.73 6.53
N HIS A 75 -4.49 -8.87 5.40
CA HIS A 75 -5.05 -7.70 4.70
C HIS A 75 -6.35 -7.27 5.36
N VAL A 76 -6.52 -5.96 5.50
CA VAL A 76 -7.67 -5.34 6.19
C VAL A 76 -8.53 -4.59 5.18
N PHE A 77 -9.85 -4.77 5.29
CA PHE A 77 -10.87 -4.18 4.43
C PHE A 77 -12.04 -3.68 5.29
N CYS A 78 -13.02 -2.97 4.70
CA CYS A 78 -14.32 -2.83 5.37
C CYS A 78 -15.15 -4.11 5.18
N ALA A 79 -16.08 -4.35 6.10
CA ALA A 79 -16.95 -5.52 6.12
C ALA A 79 -17.79 -5.66 4.83
N GLU A 80 -18.26 -4.54 4.28
CA GLU A 80 -19.06 -4.54 3.05
C GLU A 80 -18.25 -4.96 1.83
N CYS A 81 -17.05 -4.38 1.64
CA CYS A 81 -16.24 -4.70 0.47
C CYS A 81 -15.73 -6.14 0.49
N ILE A 82 -15.36 -6.66 1.67
CA ILE A 82 -14.90 -8.06 1.75
C ILE A 82 -16.04 -9.04 1.47
N ASP A 83 -17.28 -8.72 1.87
CA ASP A 83 -18.43 -9.58 1.62
C ASP A 83 -18.74 -9.71 0.13
N THR A 84 -18.61 -8.62 -0.64
CA THR A 84 -18.74 -8.68 -2.10
C THR A 84 -17.64 -9.54 -2.72
N ILE A 85 -16.38 -9.37 -2.31
CA ILE A 85 -15.24 -10.12 -2.87
C ILE A 85 -15.35 -11.62 -2.56
N VAL A 86 -15.73 -11.96 -1.33
CA VAL A 86 -15.89 -13.35 -0.90
C VAL A 86 -17.09 -13.99 -1.62
N LYS A 87 -18.09 -13.23 -2.06
CA LYS A 87 -19.17 -13.76 -2.90
C LYS A 87 -18.74 -14.00 -4.36
N ASP A 88 -17.93 -13.11 -4.92
CA ASP A 88 -17.57 -13.18 -6.35
C ASP A 88 -16.41 -14.12 -6.66
N LYS A 89 -15.29 -14.03 -5.92
CA LYS A 89 -14.01 -14.66 -6.31
C LYS A 89 -13.32 -15.44 -5.18
N ASN A 90 -13.77 -15.31 -3.93
CA ASN A 90 -13.13 -15.88 -2.74
C ASN A 90 -11.59 -15.67 -2.69
N ALA A 91 -11.08 -14.59 -3.25
CA ALA A 91 -9.65 -14.34 -3.37
C ALA A 91 -9.30 -12.91 -2.95
N CYS A 92 -8.21 -12.76 -2.19
CA CYS A 92 -7.76 -11.46 -1.71
C CYS A 92 -7.30 -10.57 -2.88
N PRO A 93 -7.77 -9.31 -2.99
CA PRO A 93 -7.36 -8.41 -4.08
C PRO A 93 -5.86 -8.07 -4.10
N PHE A 94 -5.19 -8.13 -2.94
CA PHE A 94 -3.79 -7.73 -2.80
C PHE A 94 -2.81 -8.87 -3.02
N CYS A 95 -3.04 -10.02 -2.38
CA CYS A 95 -2.13 -11.17 -2.46
C CYS A 95 -2.67 -12.32 -3.31
N ARG A 96 -3.90 -12.24 -3.83
CA ARG A 96 -4.59 -13.30 -4.60
C ARG A 96 -4.77 -14.64 -3.84
N GLY A 97 -4.45 -14.68 -2.55
CA GLY A 97 -4.66 -15.86 -1.71
C GLY A 97 -6.15 -16.11 -1.47
N LYS A 98 -6.52 -17.39 -1.36
CA LYS A 98 -7.90 -17.84 -1.11
C LYS A 98 -8.37 -17.40 0.28
N ILE A 99 -9.58 -16.85 0.35
CA ILE A 99 -10.19 -16.39 1.59
C ILE A 99 -11.07 -17.52 2.13
N ASP A 100 -10.53 -18.31 3.06
CA ASP A 100 -11.29 -19.39 3.73
C ASP A 100 -11.99 -18.93 5.02
N ALA A 101 -11.55 -17.82 5.62
CA ALA A 101 -12.17 -17.23 6.81
C ALA A 101 -12.00 -15.70 6.82
N VAL A 102 -12.94 -14.98 7.42
CA VAL A 102 -12.90 -13.52 7.58
C VAL A 102 -13.22 -13.17 9.03
N PHE A 103 -12.33 -12.44 9.70
CA PHE A 103 -12.58 -11.91 11.04
C PHE A 103 -13.12 -10.49 10.93
N LYS A 104 -14.34 -10.25 11.41
CA LYS A 104 -15.03 -8.95 11.28
C LYS A 104 -15.17 -8.30 12.65
N THR A 105 -14.89 -7.00 12.72
CA THR A 105 -15.23 -6.16 13.87
C THR A 105 -16.59 -5.53 13.61
N TYR A 106 -17.51 -5.74 14.54
CA TYR A 106 -18.79 -5.06 14.59
C TYR A 106 -18.80 -4.29 15.91
N GLU A 107 -18.95 -2.96 15.85
CA GLU A 107 -19.39 -2.19 17.02
C GLU A 107 -20.85 -2.49 17.34
#